data_AF-A0A371R5S9-F1
#
_entry.id   AF-A0A371R5S9-F1
#
_cell.length_a   1.000
_cell.length_b   1.000
_cell.length_c   1.000
_cell.angle_alpha   90.00
_cell.angle_beta   90.00
_cell.angle_gamma   90.00
#
_symmetry.space_group_name_H-M   'P 1'
#
loop_
_entity.id
_entity.type
_entity.pdbx_description
1 polymer ?
#
loop_
_entity_poly.entity_id
_entity_poly.type
_entity_poly.pdbx_seq_one_letter_code
_entity_poly.pdbx_strand_id
1 'polypeptide(L)'
;MRQLKKWKCAVCGEEIIEGQLFTFYSKGPVHWECLEKELAGKIYKDVDLAALLRLDHFLHEGIVLAKELEYLAQGEVAKERIREIRKQLEALAARLTNEITSK
;
A
#
# COMPACT_ATOMS: atom_id res chain seq x y z
N MET A 1 1.37 20.15 -14.32
CA MET A 1 1.38 19.31 -13.10
C MET A 1 0.48 18.12 -13.37
N ARG A 2 0.93 16.88 -13.10
CA ARG A 2 0.10 15.69 -13.29
C ARG A 2 -1.07 15.74 -12.30
N GLN A 3 -2.28 15.45 -12.77
CA GLN A 3 -3.44 15.30 -11.88
C GLN A 3 -3.28 13.98 -11.13
N LEU A 4 -3.02 14.07 -9.81
CA LEU A 4 -2.93 12.91 -8.94
C LEU A 4 -4.31 12.29 -8.77
N LYS A 5 -4.38 10.96 -8.80
CA LYS A 5 -5.63 10.26 -8.48
C LYS A 5 -5.98 10.47 -7.02
N LYS A 6 -7.28 10.51 -6.75
CA LYS A 6 -7.86 10.73 -5.43
C LYS A 6 -8.91 9.67 -5.16
N TRP A 7 -8.98 9.22 -3.93
CA TRP A 7 -9.95 8.27 -3.43
C TRP A 7 -10.49 8.72 -2.09
N LYS A 8 -11.61 8.13 -1.64
CA LYS A 8 -12.15 8.32 -0.30
C LYS A 8 -11.85 7.08 0.53
N CYS A 9 -11.26 7.25 1.70
CA CYS A 9 -10.97 6.14 2.61
C CYS A 9 -12.27 5.49 3.10
N ALA A 10 -12.39 4.18 2.96
CA ALA A 10 -13.56 3.41 3.36
C ALA A 10 -13.78 3.38 4.90
N VAL A 11 -12.76 3.73 5.68
CA VAL A 11 -12.80 3.69 7.16
C VAL A 11 -13.04 5.08 7.76
N CYS A 12 -12.17 6.04 7.49
CA CYS A 12 -12.27 7.38 8.09
C CYS A 12 -13.05 8.40 7.23
N GLY A 13 -13.30 8.09 5.95
CA GLY A 13 -13.98 9.00 5.03
C GLY A 13 -13.12 10.13 4.48
N GLU A 14 -11.87 10.29 4.94
CA GLU A 14 -10.95 11.31 4.45
C GLU A 14 -10.36 10.97 3.08
N GLU A 15 -9.78 11.97 2.42
CA GLU A 15 -9.17 11.82 1.10
C GLU A 15 -7.86 11.02 1.16
N ILE A 16 -7.69 10.12 0.20
CA ILE A 16 -6.44 9.43 -0.12
C ILE A 16 -5.93 10.01 -1.44
N ILE A 17 -4.68 10.45 -1.45
CA ILE A 17 -4.02 11.02 -2.63
C ILE A 17 -2.98 10.01 -3.15
N GLU A 18 -2.90 9.85 -4.47
CA GLU A 18 -1.88 9.02 -5.11
C GLU A 18 -0.47 9.40 -4.61
N GLY A 19 0.25 8.40 -4.10
CA GLY A 19 1.58 8.58 -3.49
C GLY A 19 1.56 8.52 -1.97
N GLN A 20 0.40 8.63 -1.32
CA GLN A 20 0.27 8.32 0.10
C GLN A 20 0.35 6.81 0.36
N LEU A 21 0.49 6.44 1.63
CA LEU A 21 0.47 5.06 2.07
C LEU A 21 -0.97 4.55 2.21
N PHE A 22 -1.41 3.74 1.24
CA PHE A 22 -2.77 3.22 1.20
C PHE A 22 -2.82 1.88 0.46
N THR A 23 -3.92 1.14 0.64
CA THR A 23 -4.18 -0.11 -0.09
C THR A 23 -5.65 -0.19 -0.51
N PHE A 24 -6.00 -1.26 -1.23
CA PHE A 24 -7.38 -1.63 -1.55
C PHE A 24 -7.69 -2.98 -0.91
N TYR A 25 -8.87 -3.06 -0.30
CA TYR A 25 -9.43 -4.29 0.26
C TYR A 25 -10.92 -4.39 -0.09
N SER A 26 -11.63 -5.37 0.48
CA SER A 26 -13.03 -5.67 0.15
C SER A 26 -14.00 -4.48 0.28
N LYS A 27 -13.75 -3.53 1.19
CA LYS A 27 -14.60 -2.32 1.36
C LYS A 27 -14.17 -1.12 0.50
N GLY A 28 -13.07 -1.24 -0.25
CA GLY A 28 -12.58 -0.18 -1.15
C GLY A 28 -11.18 0.34 -0.80
N PRO A 29 -10.83 1.59 -1.20
CA PRO A 29 -9.56 2.23 -0.85
C PRO A 29 -9.49 2.53 0.66
N VAL A 30 -8.33 2.35 1.29
CA VAL A 30 -8.14 2.59 2.73
C VAL A 30 -6.72 3.09 3.03
N HIS A 31 -6.57 4.10 3.88
CA HIS A 31 -5.26 4.47 4.42
C HIS A 31 -4.68 3.29 5.17
N TRP A 32 -3.38 3.05 5.04
CA TRP A 32 -2.79 1.87 5.67
C TRP A 32 -2.99 1.87 7.20
N GLU A 33 -2.80 3.01 7.86
CA GLU A 33 -3.04 3.15 9.31
C GLU A 33 -4.51 2.91 9.71
N CYS A 34 -5.46 3.23 8.82
CA CYS A 34 -6.87 2.96 9.07
C CYS A 34 -7.17 1.46 8.99
N LEU A 35 -6.51 0.75 8.06
CA LEU A 35 -6.60 -0.69 7.96
C LEU A 35 -6.04 -1.37 9.22
N GLU A 36 -4.87 -0.94 9.70
CA GLU A 36 -4.26 -1.43 10.93
C GLU A 36 -5.20 -1.25 12.14
N LYS A 37 -5.79 -0.06 12.28
CA LYS A 37 -6.77 0.22 13.35
C LYS A 37 -8.01 -0.67 13.25
N GLU A 38 -8.51 -0.94 12.04
CA GLU A 38 -9.65 -1.84 11.83
C GLU A 38 -9.31 -3.29 12.25
N LEU A 39 -8.06 -3.71 12.05
CA LEU A 39 -7.57 -5.05 12.39
C LEU A 39 -7.02 -5.16 13.82
N ALA A 40 -6.95 -4.07 14.59
CA ALA A 40 -6.33 -4.00 15.91
C ALA A 40 -6.77 -5.12 16.88
N GLY A 41 -8.07 -5.43 16.91
CA GLY A 41 -8.61 -6.49 17.77
C GLY A 41 -8.19 -7.90 17.36
N LYS A 42 -7.93 -8.14 16.06
CA LYS A 42 -7.46 -9.42 15.52
C LYS A 42 -5.96 -9.58 15.74
N ILE A 43 -5.17 -8.56 15.37
CA ILE A 43 -3.70 -8.58 15.51
C ILE A 43 -3.24 -8.73 16.96
N TYR A 44 -4.00 -8.20 17.93
CA TYR A 44 -3.68 -8.38 19.34
C TYR A 44 -3.72 -9.85 19.79
N LYS A 45 -4.52 -10.68 19.11
CA LYS A 45 -4.73 -12.09 19.44
C LYS A 45 -3.96 -13.06 18.54
N ASP A 46 -3.40 -12.56 17.44
CA ASP A 46 -2.73 -13.35 16.40
C ASP A 46 -1.41 -12.65 16.01
N VAL A 47 -0.31 -13.16 16.57
CA VAL A 47 1.04 -12.62 16.35
C VAL A 47 1.50 -12.83 14.92
N ASP A 48 1.09 -13.93 14.28
CA ASP A 48 1.44 -14.21 12.89
C ASP A 48 0.73 -13.22 11.96
N LEU A 49 -0.54 -12.90 12.23
CA LEU A 49 -1.27 -11.84 11.52
C LEU A 49 -0.61 -10.47 11.71
N ALA A 50 -0.15 -10.15 12.91
CA ALA A 50 0.57 -8.90 13.17
C ALA A 50 1.89 -8.84 12.37
N ALA A 51 2.63 -9.94 12.29
CA ALA A 51 3.87 -10.03 11.50
C ALA A 51 3.59 -9.87 9.99
N LEU A 52 2.55 -10.53 9.47
CA LEU A 52 2.12 -10.38 8.07
C LEU A 52 1.67 -8.95 7.76
N LEU A 53 0.92 -8.31 8.67
CA LEU A 53 0.53 -6.91 8.53
C LEU A 53 1.76 -6.00 8.48
N ARG A 54 2.78 -6.24 9.31
CA ARG A 54 4.02 -5.45 9.24
C ARG A 54 4.79 -5.65 7.93
N LEU A 55 4.79 -6.86 7.37
CA LEU A 55 5.34 -7.11 6.04
C LEU A 55 4.55 -6.37 4.96
N ASP A 56 3.21 -6.35 5.04
CA ASP A 56 2.35 -5.59 4.14
C ASP A 56 2.68 -4.08 4.18
N HIS A 57 2.86 -3.50 5.37
CA HIS A 57 3.32 -2.12 5.53
C HIS A 57 4.58 -1.82 4.73
N PHE A 58 5.60 -2.67 4.90
CA PHE A 58 6.89 -2.52 4.24
C PHE A 58 6.75 -2.53 2.71
N LEU A 59 5.90 -3.42 2.17
CA LEU A 59 5.65 -3.46 0.73
C LEU A 59 5.03 -2.15 0.23
N HIS A 60 4.05 -1.59 0.96
CA HIS A 60 3.42 -0.32 0.60
C HIS A 60 4.39 0.87 0.72
N GLU A 61 5.23 0.91 1.75
CA GLU A 61 6.32 1.91 1.87
C GLU A 61 7.27 1.81 0.67
N GLY A 62 7.62 0.59 0.26
CA GLY A 62 8.44 0.33 -0.92
C GLY A 62 7.79 0.82 -2.22
N ILE A 63 6.47 0.69 -2.37
CA ILE A 63 5.71 1.21 -3.53
C ILE A 63 5.77 2.73 -3.57
N VAL A 64 5.55 3.40 -2.43
CA VAL A 64 5.64 4.87 -2.32
C VAL A 64 7.03 5.33 -2.72
N LEU A 65 8.07 4.76 -2.12
CA LEU A 65 9.46 5.08 -2.43
C LEU A 65 9.78 4.83 -3.91
N ALA A 66 9.34 3.71 -4.49
CA ALA A 66 9.58 3.42 -5.89
C ALA A 66 8.93 4.46 -6.83
N LYS A 67 7.76 5.01 -6.49
CA LYS A 67 7.14 6.10 -7.26
C LYS A 67 7.96 7.39 -7.17
N GLU A 68 8.48 7.72 -5.98
CA GLU A 68 9.35 8.87 -5.78
C GLU A 68 10.66 8.73 -6.55
N LEU A 69 11.27 7.55 -6.52
CA LEU A 69 12.49 7.25 -7.26
C LEU A 69 12.27 7.24 -8.78
N GLU A 70 11.13 6.76 -9.28
CA GLU A 70 10.78 6.83 -10.71
C GLU A 70 10.71 8.29 -11.19
N TYR A 71 10.28 9.21 -10.32
CA TYR A 71 10.28 10.66 -10.61
C TYR A 71 11.68 11.28 -10.55
N LEU A 72 12.51 10.86 -9.58
CA LEU A 72 13.86 11.37 -9.40
C LEU A 72 14.82 10.91 -10.51
N ALA A 73 14.66 9.68 -10.98
CA ALA A 73 15.55 9.07 -11.96
C ALA A 73 15.54 9.86 -13.29
N GLN A 74 16.72 10.18 -13.81
CA GLN A 74 16.85 10.92 -15.07
C GLN A 74 16.95 9.99 -16.29
N GLY A 75 17.54 8.81 -16.13
CA GLY A 75 17.77 7.85 -17.22
C GLY A 75 16.61 6.86 -17.41
N GLU A 76 16.22 6.61 -18.66
CA GLU A 76 15.10 5.72 -18.99
C GLU A 76 15.32 4.27 -18.56
N VAL A 77 16.56 3.76 -18.63
CA VAL A 77 16.89 2.40 -18.14
C VAL A 77 16.62 2.26 -16.64
N ALA A 78 17.00 3.27 -15.85
CA ALA A 78 16.75 3.27 -14.41
C ALA A 78 15.25 3.39 -14.09
N LYS A 79 14.53 4.28 -14.78
CA LYS A 79 13.08 4.44 -14.64
C LYS A 79 12.33 3.14 -14.91
N GLU A 80 12.67 2.45 -16.01
CA GLU A 80 11.99 1.20 -16.35
C GLU A 80 12.27 0.11 -15.31
N ARG A 81 13.51 0.02 -14.80
CA ARG A 81 13.84 -0.94 -13.73
C ARG A 81 13.07 -0.65 -12.44
N ILE A 82 12.97 0.62 -12.04
CA ILE A 82 12.20 1.02 -10.86
C ILE A 82 10.72 0.69 -11.04
N ARG A 83 10.18 0.98 -12.22
CA ARG A 83 8.79 0.66 -12.58
C ARG A 83 8.51 -0.85 -12.54
N GLU A 84 9.42 -1.67 -13.04
CA GLU A 84 9.33 -3.13 -12.98
C GLU A 84 9.24 -3.62 -11.54
N ILE A 85 10.17 -3.19 -10.68
CA ILE A 85 10.20 -3.55 -9.25
C ILE A 85 8.93 -3.06 -8.56
N ARG A 86 8.48 -1.83 -8.82
CA ARG A 86 7.23 -1.29 -8.27
C ARG A 86 6.03 -2.17 -8.60
N LYS A 87 5.89 -2.64 -9.84
CA LYS A 87 4.79 -3.55 -10.24
C LYS A 87 4.85 -4.88 -9.48
N GLN A 88 6.04 -5.41 -9.23
CA GLN A 88 6.21 -6.63 -8.43
C GLN A 88 5.77 -6.39 -6.97
N LEU A 89 6.15 -5.26 -6.37
CA LEU A 89 5.71 -4.87 -5.04
C LEU A 89 4.18 -4.69 -4.98
N GLU A 90 3.59 -4.00 -5.96
CA GLU A 90 2.13 -3.83 -6.08
C GLU A 90 1.40 -5.18 -6.12
N ALA A 91 1.92 -6.15 -6.89
CA ALA A 91 1.34 -7.49 -6.97
C ALA A 91 1.46 -8.27 -5.66
N LEU A 92 2.61 -8.20 -4.99
CA LEU A 92 2.82 -8.85 -3.69
C LEU A 92 1.94 -8.23 -2.60
N ALA A 93 1.91 -6.90 -2.52
CA ALA A 93 1.11 -6.16 -1.55
C ALA A 93 -0.38 -6.45 -1.75
N ALA A 94 -0.89 -6.44 -2.98
CA ALA A 94 -2.30 -6.77 -3.24
C ALA A 94 -2.68 -8.18 -2.80
N ARG A 95 -1.82 -9.19 -3.02
CA ARG A 95 -2.05 -10.56 -2.54
C ARG A 95 -2.06 -10.62 -1.02
N LEU A 96 -1.04 -10.04 -0.38
CA LEU A 96 -0.88 -10.08 1.06
C LEU A 96 -2.00 -9.31 1.79
N THR A 97 -2.38 -8.12 1.33
CA THR A 97 -3.53 -7.36 1.85
C THR A 97 -4.81 -8.22 1.79
N ASN A 98 -5.06 -8.92 0.69
CA ASN A 98 -6.23 -9.80 0.58
C ASN A 98 -6.16 -10.98 1.57
N GLU A 99 -5.00 -11.61 1.73
CA GLU A 99 -4.81 -12.69 2.70
C GLU A 99 -5.06 -12.24 4.15
N ILE A 100 -4.55 -11.06 4.51
CA ILE A 100 -4.71 -10.46 5.84
C ILE A 100 -6.17 -10.10 6.13
N THR A 101 -6.88 -9.54 5.13
CA THR A 101 -8.23 -9.01 5.31
C THR A 101 -9.36 -10.02 5.09
N SER A 102 -9.06 -11.17 4.47
CA SER A 102 -10.03 -12.25 4.25
C SER A 102 -10.15 -13.22 5.43
N LYS A 103 -9.24 -13.17 6.40
CA LYS A 103 -9.30 -13.90 7.67
C LYS A 103 -10.07 -13.08 8.71
#